data_AF-A0A800N9D7-F1
#
_entry.id   AF-A0A800N9D7-F1
#
_cell.length_a   1.000
_cell.length_b   1.000
_cell.length_c   1.000
_cell.angle_alpha   90.00
_cell.angle_beta   90.00
_cell.angle_gamma   90.00
#
_symmetry.space_group_name_H-M   'P 1'
#
loop_
_entity.id
_entity.type
_entity.pdbx_description
1 polymer ?
#
loop_
_entity_poly.entity_id
_entity_poly.type
_entity_poly.pdbx_seq_one_letter_code
_entity_poly.pdbx_strand_id
1 'polypeptide(L)'
;MYFYKEDLINMIVPDKPDPHAARVLQEALGGQFGEMRTMMQFSFQSANFRGKEKQYRDLIRGVFLEELSHVELVQSTINQLLNEAGGDMPGNQAADGAPLDDVIQGGANPHHFIIGAKASLPVDAGGNP
;
A
#
# COMPACT_ATOMS: atom_id res chain seq x y z
N MET A 1 21.69 -8.53 7.83
CA MET A 1 21.78 -7.08 8.04
C MET A 1 21.17 -6.42 6.82
N TYR A 2 20.20 -5.55 7.04
CA TYR A 2 19.59 -4.71 6.01
C TYR A 2 20.00 -3.26 6.29
N PHE A 3 20.12 -2.46 5.25
CA PHE A 3 20.36 -1.02 5.36
C PHE A 3 19.13 -0.31 4.84
N TYR A 4 18.79 0.80 5.50
CA TYR A 4 17.71 1.68 5.09
C TYR A 4 18.30 3.02 4.66
N LYS A 5 17.74 3.58 3.60
CA LYS A 5 17.97 4.94 3.14
C LYS A 5 16.58 5.55 2.98
N GLU A 6 16.37 6.72 3.58
CA GLU A 6 15.13 7.50 3.44
C GLU A 6 15.04 8.06 2.01
N ASP A 7 14.60 7.22 1.08
CA ASP A 7 14.47 7.54 -0.35
C ASP A 7 13.53 6.52 -1.01
N LEU A 8 12.69 6.98 -1.93
CA LEU A 8 11.79 6.09 -2.69
C LEU A 8 12.54 5.51 -3.90
N ILE A 9 12.24 4.25 -4.25
CA ILE A 9 12.82 3.61 -5.45
C ILE A 9 12.40 4.32 -6.74
N ASN A 10 11.27 5.01 -6.73
CA ASN A 10 10.84 5.90 -7.79
C ASN A 10 10.04 7.08 -7.21
N MET A 11 10.14 8.24 -7.85
CA MET A 11 9.41 9.43 -7.42
C MET A 11 7.92 9.30 -7.75
N ILE A 12 7.07 9.60 -6.78
CA ILE A 12 5.63 9.70 -6.98
C ILE A 12 5.33 11.07 -7.57
N VAL A 13 4.56 11.09 -8.67
CA VAL A 13 4.06 12.34 -9.25
C VAL A 13 2.92 12.85 -8.37
N PRO A 14 2.97 14.10 -7.86
CA PRO A 14 1.88 14.66 -7.07
C PRO A 14 0.56 14.66 -7.85
N ASP A 15 -0.52 14.24 -7.18
CA ASP A 15 -1.87 14.26 -7.70
C ASP A 15 -2.85 14.78 -6.62
N LYS A 16 -4.13 14.90 -6.97
CA LYS A 16 -5.20 15.26 -6.05
C LYS A 16 -5.63 14.08 -5.15
N PRO A 17 -6.31 14.34 -4.03
CA PRO A 17 -6.90 13.27 -3.22
C PRO A 17 -7.88 12.42 -4.04
N ASP A 18 -7.71 11.10 -4.00
CA ASP A 18 -8.57 10.12 -4.66
C ASP A 18 -8.69 8.83 -3.82
N PRO A 19 -9.63 8.80 -2.86
CA PRO A 19 -9.81 7.66 -1.97
C PRO A 19 -10.37 6.41 -2.68
N HIS A 20 -10.92 6.54 -3.89
CA HIS A 20 -11.33 5.40 -4.71
C HIS A 20 -10.10 4.75 -5.37
N ALA A 21 -9.21 5.55 -5.97
CA ALA A 21 -7.94 5.06 -6.48
C ALA A 21 -7.08 4.42 -5.37
N ALA A 22 -7.06 5.03 -4.17
CA ALA A 22 -6.40 4.47 -3.00
C ALA A 22 -6.93 3.07 -2.65
N ARG A 23 -8.26 2.87 -2.69
CA ARG A 23 -8.87 1.55 -2.48
C ARG A 23 -8.45 0.54 -3.54
N VAL A 24 -8.41 0.92 -4.81
CA VAL A 24 -8.01 -0.01 -5.89
C VAL A 24 -6.53 -0.39 -5.76
N LEU A 25 -5.66 0.57 -5.42
CA LEU A 25 -4.23 0.32 -5.23
C LEU A 25 -3.92 -0.59 -4.03
N GLN A 26 -4.84 -0.75 -3.07
CA GLN A 26 -4.71 -1.78 -2.04
C GLN A 26 -4.58 -3.20 -2.63
N GLU A 27 -5.14 -3.48 -3.81
CA GLU A 27 -4.95 -4.77 -4.49
C GLU A 27 -3.48 -4.99 -4.88
N ALA A 28 -2.79 -3.93 -5.33
CA ALA A 28 -1.37 -3.99 -5.63
C ALA A 28 -0.51 -4.10 -4.36
N LEU A 29 -1.02 -3.65 -3.20
CA LEU A 29 -0.31 -3.77 -1.92
C LEU A 29 -0.50 -5.15 -1.28
N GLY A 30 -1.73 -5.42 -0.83
CA GLY A 30 -2.10 -6.57 -0.01
C GLY A 30 -2.89 -7.66 -0.74
N GLY A 31 -3.20 -7.47 -2.03
CA GLY A 31 -3.92 -8.45 -2.82
C GLY A 31 -3.15 -9.76 -3.03
N GLN A 32 -3.84 -10.76 -3.58
CA GLN A 32 -3.29 -12.10 -3.81
C GLN A 32 -2.01 -12.10 -4.67
N PHE A 33 -1.87 -11.08 -5.53
CA PHE A 33 -0.72 -10.86 -6.41
C PHE A 33 -0.01 -9.53 -6.12
N GLY A 34 -0.24 -8.95 -4.94
CA GLY A 34 0.35 -7.67 -4.54
C GLY A 34 1.78 -7.79 -4.02
N GLU A 35 2.39 -6.63 -3.77
CA GLU A 35 3.81 -6.51 -3.41
C GLU A 35 4.14 -7.13 -2.05
N MET A 36 3.19 -7.14 -1.10
CA MET A 36 3.40 -7.83 0.17
C MET A 36 3.58 -9.34 -0.04
N ARG A 37 2.86 -9.92 -1.02
CA ARG A 37 2.95 -11.34 -1.35
C ARG A 37 4.26 -11.66 -2.06
N THR A 38 4.67 -10.88 -3.05
CA THR A 38 5.93 -11.07 -3.78
C THR A 38 7.13 -10.92 -2.84
N MET A 39 7.14 -9.86 -2.01
CA MET A 39 8.15 -9.65 -0.98
C MET A 39 8.29 -10.85 -0.05
N MET A 40 7.18 -11.33 0.54
CA MET A 40 7.24 -12.50 1.43
C MET A 40 7.66 -13.76 0.67
N GLN A 41 7.15 -13.99 -0.53
CA GLN A 41 7.50 -15.15 -1.34
C GLN A 41 9.02 -15.24 -1.58
N PHE A 42 9.66 -14.16 -2.04
CA PHE A 42 11.10 -14.17 -2.30
C PHE A 42 11.93 -14.18 -1.01
N SER A 43 11.45 -13.57 0.07
CA SER A 43 12.06 -13.68 1.40
C SER A 43 12.21 -15.14 1.85
N PHE A 44 11.10 -15.90 1.82
CA PHE A 44 11.10 -17.31 2.23
C PHE A 44 11.89 -18.19 1.27
N GLN A 45 11.82 -17.95 -0.05
CA GLN A 45 12.61 -18.70 -1.03
C GLN A 45 14.12 -18.48 -0.84
N SER A 46 14.54 -17.23 -0.61
CA SER A 46 15.93 -16.86 -0.31
C SER A 46 16.42 -17.51 0.98
N ALA A 47 15.63 -17.46 2.05
CA ALA A 47 15.96 -18.04 3.35
C ALA A 47 16.04 -19.58 3.31
N ASN A 48 15.13 -20.22 2.57
CA ASN A 48 15.04 -21.68 2.48
C ASN A 48 15.92 -22.28 1.37
N PHE A 49 16.68 -21.46 0.64
CA PHE A 49 17.49 -21.93 -0.49
C PHE A 49 18.49 -23.01 -0.07
N ARG A 50 18.47 -24.14 -0.79
CA ARG A 50 19.42 -25.25 -0.63
C ARG A 50 20.10 -25.50 -1.96
N GLY A 51 21.42 -25.34 -2.02
CA GLY A 51 22.18 -25.57 -3.25
C GLY A 51 23.57 -24.96 -3.19
N LYS A 52 24.44 -25.42 -4.10
CA LYS A 52 25.80 -24.86 -4.26
C LYS A 52 25.82 -23.61 -5.15
N GLU A 53 24.81 -23.47 -6.02
CA GLU A 53 24.65 -22.39 -6.99
C GLU A 53 24.15 -21.09 -6.32
N LYS A 54 25.05 -20.40 -5.62
CA LYS A 54 24.71 -19.21 -4.82
C LYS A 54 24.19 -18.03 -5.65
N GLN A 55 24.50 -17.96 -6.94
CA GLN A 55 24.03 -16.90 -7.83
C GLN A 55 22.49 -16.83 -7.92
N TYR A 56 21.79 -17.97 -7.84
CA TYR A 56 20.33 -17.98 -7.86
C TYR A 56 19.74 -17.52 -6.53
N ARG A 57 20.36 -17.91 -5.42
CA ARG A 57 19.98 -17.40 -4.10
C ARG A 57 20.16 -15.89 -4.04
N ASP A 58 21.28 -15.38 -4.57
CA ASP A 58 21.60 -13.96 -4.53
C ASP A 58 20.66 -13.16 -5.45
N LEU A 59 20.27 -13.71 -6.60
CA LEU A 59 19.22 -13.15 -7.45
C LEU A 59 17.88 -13.03 -6.70
N ILE A 60 17.38 -14.13 -6.12
CA ILE A 60 16.11 -14.14 -5.38
C ILE A 60 16.17 -13.16 -4.20
N ARG A 61 17.31 -13.10 -3.51
CA ARG A 61 17.52 -12.16 -2.41
C ARG A 61 17.55 -10.71 -2.88
N GLY A 62 18.09 -10.43 -4.06
CA GLY A 62 18.05 -9.12 -4.69
C GLY A 62 16.62 -8.69 -4.98
N VAL A 63 15.82 -9.55 -5.61
CA VAL A 63 14.39 -9.27 -5.88
C VAL A 63 13.62 -9.04 -4.59
N PHE A 64 13.80 -9.89 -3.56
CA PHE A 64 13.18 -9.65 -2.25
C PHE A 64 13.46 -8.24 -1.69
N LEU A 65 14.69 -7.74 -1.81
CA LEU A 65 15.05 -6.40 -1.34
C LEU A 65 14.37 -5.31 -2.16
N GLU A 66 14.21 -5.52 -3.46
CA GLU A 66 13.49 -4.60 -4.36
C GLU A 66 11.99 -4.55 -4.01
N GLU A 67 11.35 -5.70 -3.76
CA GLU A 67 9.92 -5.74 -3.40
C GLU A 67 9.63 -5.03 -2.07
N LEU A 68 10.60 -4.97 -1.14
CA LEU A 68 10.45 -4.16 0.07
C LEU A 68 10.27 -2.67 -0.28
N SER A 69 11.01 -2.17 -1.28
CA SER A 69 10.87 -0.81 -1.78
C SER A 69 9.61 -0.61 -2.62
N HIS A 70 9.12 -1.64 -3.32
CA HIS A 70 7.81 -1.57 -3.99
C HIS A 70 6.65 -1.47 -2.99
N VAL A 71 6.70 -2.24 -1.91
CA VAL A 71 5.73 -2.11 -0.81
C VAL A 71 5.71 -0.67 -0.26
N GLU A 72 6.88 -0.10 0.04
CA GLU A 72 7.00 1.29 0.51
C GLU A 72 6.47 2.31 -0.51
N LEU A 73 6.77 2.12 -1.81
CA LEU A 73 6.28 2.98 -2.88
C LEU A 73 4.76 2.95 -3.00
N VAL A 74 4.16 1.76 -2.97
CA VAL A 74 2.69 1.60 -3.07
C VAL A 74 2.01 2.16 -1.82
N GLN A 75 2.54 1.90 -0.62
CA GLN A 75 2.03 2.51 0.63
C GLN A 75 2.08 4.05 0.56
N SER A 76 3.21 4.60 0.15
CA SER A 76 3.39 6.05 0.01
C SER A 76 2.43 6.65 -1.00
N THR A 77 2.15 5.94 -2.10
CA THR A 77 1.19 6.36 -3.12
C THR A 77 -0.25 6.36 -2.58
N ILE A 78 -0.65 5.28 -1.90
CA ILE A 78 -1.97 5.19 -1.27
C ILE A 78 -2.15 6.29 -0.22
N ASN A 79 -1.14 6.52 0.62
CA ASN A 79 -1.17 7.57 1.63
C ASN A 79 -1.30 8.97 1.00
N GLN A 80 -0.60 9.24 -0.10
CA GLN A 80 -0.74 10.51 -0.82
C GLN A 80 -2.16 10.72 -1.37
N LEU A 81 -2.79 9.67 -1.91
CA LEU A 81 -4.17 9.76 -2.41
C LEU A 81 -5.21 9.93 -1.28
N LEU A 82 -4.87 9.55 -0.05
CA LEU A 82 -5.72 9.70 1.13
C LEU A 82 -5.48 11.00 1.91
N ASN A 83 -4.34 11.67 1.68
CA ASN A 83 -4.09 13.01 2.23
C ASN A 83 -5.22 13.95 1.81
N GLU A 84 -5.75 14.73 2.75
CA GLU A 84 -6.85 15.69 2.53
C GLU A 84 -8.17 15.07 2.00
N ALA A 85 -8.23 13.74 1.79
CA ALA A 85 -9.46 13.05 1.42
C ALA A 85 -10.51 13.16 2.54
N GLY A 86 -11.76 13.45 2.19
CA GLY A 86 -12.83 13.71 3.18
C GLY A 86 -12.97 15.17 3.61
N GLY A 87 -12.25 16.09 2.97
CA GLY A 87 -12.35 17.53 3.18
C GLY A 87 -11.47 18.07 4.31
N ASP A 88 -11.33 19.39 4.32
CA ASP A 88 -10.41 20.13 5.20
C ASP A 88 -10.96 20.39 6.60
N MET A 89 -12.27 20.21 6.77
CA MET A 89 -12.97 20.57 8.00
C MET A 89 -13.53 19.33 8.70
N PRO A 90 -13.30 19.18 10.02
CA PRO A 90 -13.94 18.12 10.80
C PRO A 90 -15.48 18.27 10.82
N GLY A 91 -16.20 17.15 10.73
CA GLY A 91 -17.62 17.08 11.12
C GLY A 91 -18.60 16.62 10.04
N ASN A 92 -19.87 16.93 10.28
CA ASN A 92 -21.05 16.67 9.47
C ASN A 92 -21.10 17.75 8.36
N GLN A 93 -20.47 17.49 7.21
CA GLN A 93 -20.46 18.43 6.08
C GLN A 93 -21.11 17.87 4.81
N ALA A 94 -21.46 16.57 4.80
CA ALA A 94 -22.21 15.98 3.70
C ALA A 94 -23.66 16.49 3.68
N ALA A 95 -24.35 16.30 2.56
CA ALA A 95 -25.70 16.82 2.34
C ALA A 95 -26.75 16.28 3.33
N ASP A 96 -26.58 15.05 3.81
CA ASP A 96 -27.43 14.38 4.82
C ASP A 96 -26.93 14.60 6.26
N GLY A 97 -25.75 15.19 6.38
CA GLY A 97 -25.02 15.42 7.59
C GLY A 97 -24.30 14.23 8.21
N ALA A 98 -24.12 13.14 7.49
CA ALA A 98 -23.19 12.12 7.90
C ALA A 98 -21.75 12.56 7.58
N PRO A 99 -20.79 12.47 8.53
CA PRO A 99 -19.38 12.67 8.21
C PRO A 99 -18.93 11.67 7.14
N LEU A 100 -18.21 12.15 6.11
CA LEU A 100 -17.63 11.35 5.03
C LEU A 100 -18.64 10.63 4.09
N ASP A 101 -19.96 10.90 4.16
CA ASP A 101 -20.95 10.16 3.36
C ASP A 101 -20.64 10.23 1.85
N ASP A 102 -20.37 11.43 1.33
CA ASP A 102 -20.01 11.62 -0.09
C ASP A 102 -18.81 10.76 -0.53
N VAL A 103 -17.83 10.59 0.36
CA VAL A 103 -16.61 9.80 0.08
C VAL A 103 -16.90 8.30 0.11
N ILE A 104 -17.71 7.85 1.07
CA ILE A 104 -18.08 6.44 1.21
C ILE A 104 -19.04 6.01 0.10
N GLN A 105 -20.05 6.82 -0.24
CA GLN A 105 -20.94 6.59 -1.37
C GLN A 105 -20.18 6.58 -2.70
N GLY A 106 -19.10 7.35 -2.79
CA GLY A 106 -18.15 7.34 -3.92
C GLY A 106 -17.31 6.06 -4.05
N GLY A 107 -17.49 5.08 -3.17
CA GLY A 107 -16.82 3.78 -3.25
C GLY A 107 -15.45 3.72 -2.58
N ALA A 108 -15.09 4.71 -1.77
CA ALA A 108 -13.88 4.64 -0.95
C ALA A 108 -13.93 3.47 0.05
N ASN A 109 -12.76 2.98 0.48
CA ASN A 109 -12.70 1.97 1.54
C ASN A 109 -12.94 2.63 2.92
N PRO A 110 -14.01 2.29 3.65
CA PRO A 110 -14.27 2.84 4.97
C PRO A 110 -13.15 2.56 5.97
N HIS A 111 -12.44 1.43 5.84
CA HIS A 111 -11.35 1.08 6.73
C HIS A 111 -10.17 2.06 6.64
N HIS A 112 -9.94 2.71 5.49
CA HIS A 112 -8.93 3.77 5.39
C HIS A 112 -9.22 4.92 6.36
N PHE A 113 -10.49 5.28 6.57
CA PHE A 113 -10.87 6.40 7.43
C PHE A 113 -11.09 6.00 8.89
N ILE A 114 -11.63 4.79 9.13
CA ILE A 114 -12.02 4.34 10.47
C ILE A 114 -10.84 3.66 11.20
N ILE A 115 -10.07 2.82 10.49
CA ILE A 115 -8.99 2.00 11.07
C ILE A 115 -7.63 2.60 10.75
N GLY A 116 -7.41 2.99 9.50
CA GLY A 116 -6.12 3.47 8.99
C GLY A 116 -5.83 4.94 9.24
N ALA A 117 -6.79 5.73 9.75
CA ALA A 117 -6.65 7.18 9.93
C ALA A 117 -6.11 7.90 8.68
N LYS A 118 -6.71 7.61 7.51
CA LYS A 118 -6.31 8.04 6.16
C LYS A 118 -4.96 7.48 5.70
N ALA A 119 -4.71 6.21 5.97
CA ALA A 119 -3.49 5.51 5.53
C ALA A 119 -3.78 4.14 4.89
N SER A 120 -2.78 3.64 4.15
CA SER A 120 -2.71 2.30 3.60
C SER A 120 -2.82 1.24 4.69
N LEU A 121 -3.40 0.10 4.34
CA LEU A 121 -3.60 -1.02 5.25
C LEU A 121 -3.01 -2.32 4.68
N PRO A 122 -2.65 -3.31 5.51
CA PRO A 122 -2.18 -4.61 5.03
C PRO A 122 -3.37 -5.48 4.61
N VAL A 123 -4.13 -5.04 3.60
CA VAL A 123 -5.33 -5.72 3.07
C VAL A 123 -5.44 -5.51 1.56
N ASP A 124 -6.22 -6.36 0.88
CA ASP A 124 -6.58 -6.22 -0.52
C ASP A 124 -7.61 -5.08 -0.78
N ALA A 125 -8.04 -4.89 -2.03
CA ALA A 125 -9.03 -3.85 -2.38
C ALA A 125 -10.47 -4.15 -1.86
N GLY A 126 -10.72 -5.38 -1.43
CA GLY A 126 -11.94 -5.82 -0.74
C GLY A 126 -11.86 -5.66 0.79
N GLY A 127 -10.71 -5.31 1.34
CA GLY A 127 -10.47 -5.20 2.78
C GLY A 127 -10.11 -6.53 3.47
N ASN A 128 -9.77 -7.57 2.70
CA ASN A 128 -9.32 -8.85 3.25
C ASN A 128 -7.81 -8.81 3.58
N PRO A 129 -7.38 -9.27 4.77
CA PRO A 129 -5.96 -9.40 5.11
C PRO A 129 -5.20 -10.47 4.31
#